data_AF-E8LBX2-F1
#
_entry.id   AF-E8LBX2-F1
#
_cell.length_a   1.000
_cell.length_b   1.000
_cell.length_c   1.000
_cell.angle_alpha   90.00
_cell.angle_beta   90.00
_cell.angle_gamma   90.00
#
_symmetry.space_group_name_H-M   'P 1'
#
loop_
_entity.id
_entity.type
_entity.pdbx_description
1 polymer ?
#
loop_
_entity_poly.entity_id
_entity_poly.type
_entity_poly.pdbx_seq_one_letter_code
_entity_poly.pdbx_strand_id
1 'polypeptide(L)' 'MIMKKIVAEGIPAVLWGGPSDKIYIYVHGKQGYKEYAEAFAKVAEEKGYQTLSFDLPIWSLKM' A
#
# COMPACT_ATOMS: atom_id res chain seq x y z
N MET A 1 7.70 3.33 11.48
CA MET A 1 7.54 3.47 10.03
C MET A 1 7.04 4.83 9.63
N ILE A 2 7.59 5.38 8.55
CA ILE A 2 6.99 6.50 7.83
C ILE A 2 5.74 5.99 7.10
N MET A 3 4.67 6.78 7.10
CA MET A 3 3.46 6.52 6.33
C MET A 3 3.15 7.75 5.49
N LYS A 4 3.14 7.60 4.16
CA LYS A 4 2.84 8.69 3.23
C LYS A 4 1.66 8.31 2.35
N LYS A 5 0.55 9.05 2.48
CA LYS A 5 -0.58 8.94 1.56
C LYS A 5 -0.23 9.61 0.24
N ILE A 6 -0.49 8.93 -0.86
CA ILE A 6 -0.24 9.42 -2.22
C ILE A 6 -1.44 9.06 -3.10
N VAL A 7 -1.52 9.71 -4.27
CA VAL A 7 -2.42 9.32 -5.35
C VAL A 7 -1.53 9.00 -6.55
N ALA A 8 -1.62 7.78 -7.06
CA ALA A 8 -0.88 7.33 -8.24
C ALA A 8 -1.89 7.00 -9.34
N GLU A 9 -1.84 7.71 -10.46
CA GLU A 9 -2.79 7.53 -11.58
C GLU A 9 -4.27 7.58 -11.14
N GLY A 10 -4.59 8.46 -10.19
CA GLY A 10 -5.95 8.57 -9.62
C GLY A 10 -6.32 7.51 -8.59
N ILE A 11 -5.44 6.55 -8.29
CA ILE A 11 -5.65 5.49 -7.29
C ILE A 11 -5.10 5.94 -5.93
N PRO A 12 -5.92 5.95 -4.87
CA PRO A 12 -5.43 6.19 -3.51
C PRO A 12 -4.45 5.11 -3.07
N ALA A 13 -3.28 5.52 -2.59
CA ALA A 13 -2.20 4.64 -2.19
C ALA A 13 -1.51 5.13 -0.92
N VAL A 14 -0.78 4.23 -0.26
CA VAL A 14 0.09 4.52 0.87
C VAL A 14 1.46 3.92 0.62
N LEU A 15 2.49 4.75 0.73
CA LEU A 15 3.88 4.32 0.79
C LEU A 15 4.31 4.22 2.25
N TRP A 16 4.76 3.04 2.65
CA TRP A 16 5.18 2.71 4.00
C TRP A 16 6.70 2.50 4.05
N GLY A 17 7.29 2.93 5.15
CA GLY A 17 8.71 2.74 5.46
C GLY A 17 9.61 3.89 5.00
N GLY A 18 10.80 3.96 5.60
CA GLY A 18 11.85 4.88 5.17
C GLY A 18 12.31 4.67 3.71
N PRO A 19 13.00 5.64 3.09
CA PRO A 19 13.48 5.53 1.71
C PRO A 19 14.27 4.24 1.48
N SER A 20 13.95 3.52 0.41
CA SER A 20 14.64 2.30 -0.01
C SER A 20 14.65 2.20 -1.53
N ASP A 21 15.66 1.52 -2.07
CA ASP A 21 15.74 1.10 -3.47
C ASP A 21 14.91 -0.18 -3.76
N LYS A 22 14.36 -0.80 -2.71
CA LYS A 22 13.56 -2.03 -2.78
C LYS A 22 12.15 -1.80 -2.26
N ILE A 23 11.16 -2.32 -2.99
CA ILE A 23 9.75 -2.12 -2.65
C ILE A 23 8.92 -3.41 -2.84
N TYR A 24 8.01 -3.66 -1.90
CA TYR A 24 6.92 -4.61 -2.06
C TYR A 24 5.64 -3.90 -2.52
N ILE A 25 4.89 -4.54 -3.42
CA ILE A 25 3.54 -4.12 -3.76
C ILE A 25 2.57 -4.99 -2.96
N TYR A 26 1.82 -4.38 -2.04
CA TYR A 26 0.80 -5.05 -1.24
C TYR A 26 -0.57 -4.90 -1.89
N VAL A 27 -1.19 -6.03 -2.22
CA VAL A 27 -2.56 -6.10 -2.74
C VAL A 27 -3.47 -6.65 -1.65
N HIS A 28 -4.46 -5.87 -1.24
CA HIS A 28 -5.40 -6.30 -0.21
C HIS A 28 -6.45 -7.27 -0.77
N GLY A 29 -7.06 -8.09 0.10
CA GLY A 29 -8.16 -8.98 -0.28
C GLY A 29 -9.48 -8.25 -0.54
N LYS A 30 -10.53 -9.00 -0.94
CA LYS A 30 -11.90 -8.49 -1.10
C LYS A 30 -12.35 -7.74 0.17
N GLN A 31 -13.00 -6.58 0.00
CA GLN A 31 -13.43 -5.68 1.09
C GLN A 31 -12.30 -5.09 1.96
N GLY A 32 -11.04 -5.33 1.61
CA GLY A 32 -9.91 -4.64 2.23
C GLY A 32 -9.72 -3.22 1.69
N TYR A 33 -8.75 -2.53 2.26
CA TYR A 33 -8.29 -1.21 1.83
C TYR A 33 -6.78 -1.10 2.06
N LYS A 34 -6.12 -0.14 1.40
CA LYS A 34 -4.66 0.03 1.39
C LYS A 34 -4.01 0.07 2.78
N GLU A 35 -4.67 0.58 3.82
CA GLU A 35 -4.10 0.63 5.17
C GLU A 35 -3.99 -0.73 5.87
N TYR A 36 -4.61 -1.80 5.38
CA TYR A 36 -4.40 -3.18 5.90
C TYR A 36 -2.97 -3.71 5.70
N ALA A 37 -2.17 -3.03 4.87
CA ALA A 37 -0.76 -3.37 4.68
C ALA A 37 0.13 -3.12 5.91
N GLU A 38 -0.35 -2.40 6.93
CA GLU A 38 0.49 -1.91 8.04
C GLU A 38 1.34 -3.01 8.71
N ALA A 39 0.72 -4.14 9.06
CA ALA A 39 1.43 -5.23 9.73
C ALA A 39 2.54 -5.83 8.84
N PHE A 40 2.27 -5.98 7.54
CA PHE A 40 3.27 -6.45 6.58
C PHE A 40 4.38 -5.40 6.39
N ALA A 41 4.00 -4.13 6.28
CA ALA A 41 4.94 -3.02 6.07
C ALA A 41 5.95 -2.88 7.21
N LYS A 42 5.55 -3.14 8.47
CA LYS A 42 6.48 -3.19 9.62
C LYS A 42 7.57 -4.25 9.40
N VAL A 43 7.18 -5.45 9.02
CA VAL A 43 8.13 -6.56 8.75
C VAL A 43 9.00 -6.28 7.52
N ALA A 44 8.45 -5.63 6.50
CA ALA A 44 9.19 -5.24 5.31
C ALA A 44 10.23 -4.15 5.61
N GLU A 45 9.87 -3.13 6.40
CA GLU A 45 10.75 -2.04 6.81
C GLU A 45 11.94 -2.58 7.64
N GLU A 46 11.71 -3.51 8.56
CA GLU A 46 12.77 -4.20 9.32
C GLU A 46 13.79 -4.92 8.42
N LYS A 47 13.37 -5.29 7.20
CA LYS A 47 14.23 -5.94 6.19
C LYS A 47 14.82 -4.95 5.19
N GLY A 48 14.61 -3.65 5.37
CA GLY A 48 15.10 -2.59 4.51
C GLY A 48 14.28 -2.37 3.24
N TYR A 49 13.01 -2.78 3.21
CA TYR A 49 12.10 -2.59 2.08
C TYR A 49 11.05 -1.51 2.39
N GLN A 50 10.64 -0.76 1.37
CA GLN A 50 9.38 -0.05 1.40
C GLN A 50 8.22 -0.97 1.04
N THR A 51 7.00 -0.58 1.42
CA THR A 51 5.77 -1.21 0.93
C THR A 51 4.90 -0.14 0.28
N LEU A 52 4.37 -0.42 -0.92
CA LEU A 52 3.31 0.36 -1.56
C LEU A 52 2.01 -0.44 -1.47
N SER A 53 0.98 0.13 -0.88
CA SER A 53 -0.38 -0.42 -0.91
C SER A 53 -1.34 0.56 -1.55
N PHE A 54 -2.42 0.06 -2.15
CA PHE A 54 -3.37 0.87 -2.90
C PHE A 54 -4.78 0.30 -2.82
N ASP A 55 -5.78 1.16 -2.98
CA ASP A 55 -7.18 0.73 -3.00
C ASP A 55 -7.49 0.11 -4.36
N LEU A 56 -8.07 -1.09 -4.36
CA LEU A 56 -8.54 -1.73 -5.58
C LEU A 56 -9.79 -1.03 -6.12
N PRO A 57 -9.92 -0.89 -7.45
CA PRO A 57 -11.14 -0.37 -8.04
C PRO A 57 -12.33 -1.25 -7.65
N ILE A 58 -13.38 -0.63 -7.12
CA ILE A 58 -14.65 -1.31 -6.89
C ILE A 58 -15.31 -1.48 -8.27
N TRP A 59 -15.28 -2.69 -8.83
CA TRP A 59 -15.90 -3.02 -10.12
C TRP A 59 -17.44 -2.96 -10.13
N SER A 60 -18.09 -2.28 -9.17
CA SER A 60 -19.53 -2.37 -8.92
C SER A 60 -20.32 -1.04 -8.95
N LEU A 61 -19.76 0.07 -9.43
CA LEU A 61 -20.53 1.33 -9.60
C LEU A 61 -20.64 1.81 -11.06
N LYS A 62 -20.44 0.90 -12.02
CA LYS A 62 -20.94 1.05 -13.38
C LYS A 62 -22.02 0.00 -13.63
N MET A 63 -23.17 0.16 -12.98
CA MET A 63 -24.44 -0.41 -13.40
C MET A 63 -25.46 0.71 -13.42
#